data_AF-A0A6G8CY12-F1
#
_entry.id   AF-A0A6G8CY12-F1
#
_cell.length_a   1.000
_cell.length_b   1.000
_cell.length_c   1.000
_cell.angle_alpha   90.00
_cell.angle_beta   90.00
_cell.angle_gamma   90.00
#
_symmetry.space_group_name_H-M   'P 1'
#
loop_
_entity.id
_entity.type
_entity.pdbx_description
1 polymer ?
#
loop_
_entity_poly.entity_id
_entity_poly.type
_entity_poly.pdbx_seq_one_letter_code
_entity_poly.pdbx_strand_id
1 'polypeptide(L)'
;MSFDSIVQIITPTAVMQCAGANLFFAAAGGDVLVSMCMLDENGQLGNVMARARLGVQAIKTNGEATRCLWDAPVLVSANVPLALVVDASDTITSVHVGQYGEQNQTGGWVTAPQATIGTYWQTNASGITTRYANRMLRFELLAVRYTEQNKTLIIGSQAVVNATSLMVNAGAQQPASDARITYKLELLTQAGAVVRSMDVDSGQTVQLSEPHTGTARLSATMRVGASGLGAVLEPGTVLAVGSLLESGTYITPAIASSGGTDLRVIFEGDIPGGSGVMVEAQLNDAGAWVAVPWESSSAQTAGVIELHHRKQAINAQSLRLRLTLSGTTTARPKVRNLRAVIL
;
A
#
# COMPACT_ATOMS: atom_id res chain seq x y z
N MET A 1 6.57 -22.66 36.97
CA MET A 1 6.61 -23.80 36.04
C MET A 1 7.28 -23.30 34.77
N SER A 2 8.24 -24.05 34.24
CA SER A 2 8.77 -23.84 32.89
C SER A 2 7.67 -24.08 31.87
N PHE A 3 7.55 -23.20 30.88
CA PHE A 3 6.62 -23.30 29.77
C PHE A 3 7.37 -22.97 28.48
N ASP A 4 6.94 -23.55 27.37
CA ASP A 4 7.39 -23.14 26.04
C ASP A 4 6.45 -22.07 25.49
N SER A 5 5.15 -22.24 25.71
CA SER A 5 4.13 -21.28 25.32
C SER A 5 3.04 -21.15 26.38
N ILE A 6 2.60 -19.93 26.60
CA ILE A 6 1.41 -19.60 27.38
C ILE A 6 0.44 -18.87 26.49
N VAL A 7 -0.84 -19.22 26.58
CA VAL A 7 -1.91 -18.54 25.87
C VAL A 7 -3.01 -18.13 26.84
N GLN A 8 -3.44 -16.89 26.71
CA GLN A 8 -4.58 -16.32 27.41
C GLN A 8 -5.60 -15.79 26.39
N ILE A 9 -6.83 -16.30 26.43
CA ILE A 9 -7.93 -15.70 25.67
C ILE A 9 -8.44 -14.46 26.39
N ILE A 10 -8.74 -13.42 25.59
CA ILE A 10 -9.21 -12.12 26.04
C ILE A 10 -10.35 -11.70 25.11
N THR A 11 -11.43 -11.16 25.66
CA THR A 11 -12.60 -10.67 24.90
C THR A 11 -12.87 -9.22 25.28
N PRO A 12 -12.17 -8.24 24.67
CA PRO A 12 -12.28 -6.82 25.03
C PRO A 12 -13.73 -6.32 24.94
N THR A 13 -14.18 -5.51 25.90
CA THR A 13 -15.58 -5.03 25.92
C THR A 13 -15.82 -3.78 25.07
N ALA A 14 -14.75 -3.13 24.61
CA ALA A 14 -14.80 -1.91 23.80
C ALA A 14 -13.79 -1.97 22.66
N VAL A 15 -14.06 -1.21 21.60
CA VAL A 15 -13.11 -1.02 20.49
C VAL A 15 -11.92 -0.21 21.00
N MET A 16 -10.71 -0.62 20.65
CA MET A 16 -9.50 0.13 20.99
C MET A 16 -8.38 -0.09 19.97
N GLN A 17 -7.44 0.84 19.91
CA GLN A 17 -6.13 0.59 19.32
C GLN A 17 -5.17 0.11 20.41
N CYS A 18 -4.78 -1.15 20.34
CA CYS A 18 -3.87 -1.79 21.27
C CYS A 18 -2.43 -1.54 20.81
N ALA A 19 -1.62 -0.86 21.62
CA ALA A 19 -0.20 -0.61 21.36
C ALA A 19 0.72 -1.72 21.88
N GLY A 20 0.21 -2.60 22.74
CA GLY A 20 1.06 -3.51 23.48
C GLY A 20 0.36 -4.18 24.66
N ALA A 21 1.17 -4.88 25.44
CA ALA A 21 0.77 -5.44 26.72
C ALA A 21 1.86 -5.23 27.77
N ASN A 22 1.46 -5.04 29.03
CA ASN A 22 2.32 -5.25 30.17
C ASN A 22 2.23 -6.71 30.61
N LEU A 23 3.39 -7.31 30.78
CA LEU A 23 3.53 -8.66 31.33
C LEU A 23 4.31 -8.60 32.64
N PHE A 24 4.02 -9.54 33.53
CA PHE A 24 4.68 -9.63 34.83
C PHE A 24 5.41 -10.97 34.91
N PHE A 25 6.74 -10.92 34.95
CA PHE A 25 7.58 -12.11 34.98
C PHE A 25 7.99 -12.46 36.40
N ALA A 26 7.93 -13.75 36.75
CA ALA A 26 8.45 -14.28 38.00
C ALA A 26 9.93 -14.67 37.88
N ALA A 27 10.36 -15.08 36.67
CA ALA A 27 11.75 -15.37 36.35
C ALA A 27 12.01 -15.14 34.85
N ALA A 28 13.28 -14.93 34.48
CA ALA A 28 13.72 -14.72 33.11
C ALA A 28 14.98 -15.57 32.85
N GLY A 29 14.92 -16.45 31.86
CA GLY A 29 16.03 -17.29 31.41
C GLY A 29 16.59 -16.87 30.05
N GLY A 30 15.71 -16.45 29.15
CA GLY A 30 16.05 -16.08 27.79
C GLY A 30 15.10 -15.02 27.22
N ASP A 31 15.17 -14.87 25.90
CA ASP A 31 14.31 -13.96 25.17
C ASP A 31 12.90 -14.52 25.06
N VAL A 32 11.92 -13.61 25.06
CA VAL A 32 10.49 -13.94 25.02
C VAL A 32 9.86 -13.33 23.77
N LEU A 33 9.02 -14.11 23.10
CA LEU A 33 8.18 -13.64 22.01
C LEU A 33 6.76 -13.45 22.52
N VAL A 34 6.22 -12.25 22.36
CA VAL A 34 4.84 -11.93 22.72
C VAL A 34 4.06 -11.67 21.45
N SER A 35 2.96 -12.40 21.26
CA SER A 35 2.10 -12.26 20.08
C SER A 35 0.66 -12.00 20.49
N MET A 36 -0.03 -11.16 19.71
CA MET A 36 -1.48 -11.03 19.77
C MET A 36 -2.07 -11.68 18.52
N CYS A 37 -2.96 -12.64 18.69
CA CYS A 37 -3.50 -13.45 17.60
C CYS A 37 -5.02 -13.38 17.58
N MET A 38 -5.59 -13.44 16.38
CA MET A 38 -7.01 -13.76 16.21
C MET A 38 -7.27 -15.22 16.60
N LEU A 39 -8.52 -15.53 16.93
CA LEU A 39 -8.98 -16.91 17.02
C LEU A 39 -9.67 -17.34 15.73
N ASP A 40 -9.52 -18.61 15.38
CA ASP A 40 -10.32 -19.24 14.33
C ASP A 40 -11.73 -19.60 14.83
N GLU A 41 -12.56 -20.16 13.94
CA GLU A 41 -13.93 -20.57 14.26
C GLU A 41 -14.02 -21.65 15.35
N ASN A 42 -12.92 -22.38 15.60
CA ASN A 42 -12.83 -23.43 16.61
C ASN A 42 -12.20 -22.93 17.92
N GLY A 43 -11.89 -21.64 18.03
CA GLY A 43 -11.22 -21.04 19.19
C GLY A 43 -9.74 -21.43 19.31
N GLN A 44 -9.10 -21.86 18.21
CA GLN A 44 -7.65 -22.05 18.13
C GLN A 44 -6.94 -20.78 17.65
N LEU A 45 -5.61 -20.76 17.80
CA LEU A 45 -4.79 -19.64 17.36
C LEU A 45 -4.84 -19.51 15.84
N GLY A 46 -5.36 -18.38 15.37
CA GLY A 46 -5.36 -17.99 13.98
C GLY A 46 -4.22 -17.02 13.65
N ASN A 47 -4.50 -16.07 12.78
CA ASN A 47 -3.51 -15.11 12.29
C ASN A 47 -2.94 -14.22 13.42
N VAL A 48 -1.63 -14.01 13.37
CA VAL A 48 -0.92 -13.07 14.26
C VAL A 48 -1.22 -11.65 13.80
N MET A 49 -1.79 -10.83 14.68
CA MET A 49 -2.10 -9.43 14.42
C MET A 49 -0.89 -8.51 14.70
N ALA A 50 -0.16 -8.81 15.78
CA ALA A 50 1.07 -8.13 16.15
C ALA A 50 1.96 -9.05 16.96
N ARG A 51 3.25 -8.74 16.95
CA ARG A 51 4.28 -9.49 17.65
C ARG A 51 5.41 -8.57 18.07
N ALA A 52 6.00 -8.86 19.22
CA ALA A 52 7.18 -8.18 19.70
C ALA A 52 8.09 -9.16 20.44
N ARG A 53 9.41 -8.93 20.32
CA ARG A 53 10.44 -9.69 21.02
C ARG A 53 10.93 -8.88 22.21
N LEU A 54 10.92 -9.49 23.38
CA LEU A 54 11.55 -8.97 24.58
C LEU A 54 12.89 -9.67 24.76
N GLY A 55 13.98 -8.91 24.66
CA GLY A 55 15.29 -9.41 25.05
C GLY A 55 15.34 -9.65 26.56
N VAL A 56 16.06 -10.67 27.02
CA VAL A 56 16.14 -11.06 28.45
C VAL A 56 16.46 -9.88 29.38
N GLN A 57 17.29 -8.94 28.93
CA GLN A 57 17.69 -7.74 29.69
C GLN A 57 16.55 -6.73 29.91
N ALA A 58 15.52 -6.76 29.07
CA ALA A 58 14.33 -5.90 29.22
C ALA A 58 13.28 -6.50 30.16
N ILE A 59 13.42 -7.78 30.53
CA ILE A 59 12.46 -8.49 31.37
C ILE A 59 12.68 -8.13 32.84
N LYS A 60 11.64 -7.57 33.45
CA LYS A 60 11.62 -7.23 34.87
C LYS A 60 11.01 -8.37 35.69
N THR A 61 11.75 -8.82 36.70
CA THR A 61 11.34 -9.89 37.63
C THR A 61 11.12 -9.38 39.06
N ASN A 62 11.23 -8.07 39.28
CA ASN A 62 11.05 -7.42 40.59
C ASN A 62 9.57 -7.13 40.93
N GLY A 63 8.63 -7.69 40.18
CA GLY A 63 7.19 -7.45 40.31
C GLY A 63 6.66 -6.24 39.54
N GLU A 64 7.53 -5.44 38.91
CA GLU A 64 7.10 -4.38 37.99
C GLU A 64 6.65 -4.92 36.63
N ALA A 65 5.83 -4.13 35.93
CA ALA A 65 5.42 -4.42 34.57
C ALA A 65 6.59 -4.37 33.59
N THR A 66 6.77 -5.45 32.84
CA THR A 66 7.59 -5.50 31.62
C THR A 66 6.73 -5.03 30.45
N ARG A 67 7.09 -3.88 29.88
CA ARG A 67 6.39 -3.21 28.78
C ARG A 67 6.73 -3.90 27.45
N CYS A 68 5.74 -4.48 26.79
CA CYS A 68 5.85 -5.03 25.45
C CYS A 68 5.04 -4.18 24.48
N LEU A 69 5.68 -3.58 23.48
CA LEU A 69 5.04 -2.72 22.47
C LEU A 69 5.09 -3.36 21.09
N TRP A 70 4.01 -3.21 20.33
CA TRP A 70 3.94 -3.55 18.92
C TRP A 70 4.61 -2.46 18.08
N ASP A 71 5.05 -2.80 16.86
CA ASP A 71 5.60 -1.82 15.91
C ASP A 71 4.56 -0.79 15.46
N ALA A 72 3.29 -1.20 15.41
CA ALA A 72 2.14 -0.35 15.12
C ALA A 72 0.94 -0.75 15.99
N PRO A 73 0.06 0.20 16.37
CA PRO A 73 -1.16 -0.13 17.10
C PRO A 73 -2.08 -1.04 16.28
N VAL A 74 -2.63 -2.06 16.93
CA VAL A 74 -3.59 -2.98 16.31
C VAL A 74 -5.00 -2.57 16.69
N LEU A 75 -5.88 -2.44 15.70
CA LEU A 75 -7.30 -2.24 15.95
C LEU A 75 -7.93 -3.52 16.50
N VAL A 76 -8.53 -3.40 17.67
CA VAL A 76 -9.21 -4.48 18.39
C VAL A 76 -10.68 -4.13 18.50
N SER A 77 -11.54 -5.07 18.10
CA SER A 77 -12.99 -4.90 18.12
C SER A 77 -13.59 -5.28 19.47
N ALA A 78 -14.68 -4.61 19.85
CA ALA A 78 -15.47 -4.99 21.02
C ALA A 78 -16.09 -6.38 20.83
N ASN A 79 -16.08 -7.17 21.90
CA ASN A 79 -16.67 -8.51 22.02
C ASN A 79 -16.13 -9.54 21.00
N VAL A 80 -14.97 -9.28 20.41
CA VAL A 80 -14.27 -10.25 19.55
C VAL A 80 -13.14 -10.90 20.35
N PRO A 81 -13.14 -12.23 20.53
CA PRO A 81 -12.11 -12.90 21.30
C PRO A 81 -10.78 -12.94 20.53
N LEU A 82 -9.69 -12.72 21.26
CA LEU A 82 -8.32 -12.75 20.79
C LEU A 82 -7.43 -13.51 21.79
N ALA A 83 -6.24 -13.90 21.35
CA ALA A 83 -5.26 -14.57 22.20
C ALA A 83 -4.03 -13.68 22.42
N LEU A 84 -3.61 -13.56 23.67
CA LEU A 84 -2.28 -13.11 24.04
C LEU A 84 -1.41 -14.34 24.27
N VAL A 85 -0.34 -14.46 23.48
CA VAL A 85 0.59 -15.59 23.47
C VAL A 85 1.94 -15.12 23.97
N VAL A 86 2.55 -15.87 24.89
CA VAL A 86 3.89 -15.63 25.41
C VAL A 86 4.71 -16.90 25.21
N ASP A 87 5.68 -16.84 24.31
CA ASP A 87 6.57 -17.96 24.00
C ASP A 87 7.97 -17.70 24.58
N ALA A 88 8.53 -18.69 25.26
CA ALA A 88 9.89 -18.66 25.79
C ALA A 88 10.58 -19.98 25.45
N SER A 89 11.75 -19.94 24.83
CA SER A 89 12.48 -21.16 24.43
C SER A 89 13.50 -21.58 25.50
N ASP A 90 13.07 -21.61 26.77
CA ASP A 90 13.92 -21.96 27.90
C ASP A 90 13.12 -22.51 29.10
N THR A 91 13.82 -23.10 30.07
CA THR A 91 13.19 -23.77 31.23
C THR A 91 13.16 -22.91 32.50
N ILE A 92 13.50 -21.63 32.42
CA ILE A 92 13.66 -20.74 33.58
C ILE A 92 12.59 -19.64 33.54
N THR A 93 12.31 -19.09 32.36
CA THR A 93 11.34 -18.01 32.16
C THR A 93 9.98 -18.43 32.67
N SER A 94 9.39 -17.58 33.51
CA SER A 94 8.05 -17.80 34.05
C SER A 94 7.30 -16.48 34.22
N VAL A 95 5.99 -16.50 34.04
CA VAL A 95 5.10 -15.35 34.20
C VAL A 95 4.21 -15.52 35.42
N HIS A 96 3.75 -14.41 35.98
CA HIS A 96 2.78 -14.43 37.06
C HIS A 96 1.42 -14.88 36.54
N VAL A 97 0.93 -15.99 37.10
CA VAL A 97 -0.38 -16.57 36.84
C VAL A 97 -1.11 -16.60 38.16
N GLY A 98 -2.32 -16.05 38.20
CA GLY A 98 -3.21 -16.19 39.34
C GLY A 98 -4.05 -17.46 39.19
N GLN A 99 -4.28 -18.17 40.30
CA GLN A 99 -5.21 -19.28 40.33
C GLN A 99 -6.40 -19.00 41.25
N TYR A 100 -7.57 -19.50 40.87
CA TYR A 100 -8.75 -19.51 41.73
C TYR A 100 -8.45 -20.17 43.07
N GLY A 101 -8.90 -19.52 44.15
CA GLY A 101 -8.71 -20.01 45.51
C GLY A 101 -7.32 -19.75 46.09
N GLU A 102 -6.42 -19.06 45.38
CA GLU A 102 -5.16 -18.58 45.96
C GLU A 102 -5.36 -17.25 46.70
N GLN A 103 -4.49 -17.02 47.68
CA GLN A 103 -4.48 -15.79 48.46
C GLN A 103 -3.84 -14.66 47.64
N ASN A 104 -4.51 -13.52 47.57
CA ASN A 104 -3.98 -12.32 46.95
C ASN A 104 -2.82 -11.73 47.78
N GLN A 105 -1.85 -11.09 47.13
CA GLN A 105 -0.67 -10.46 47.74
C GLN A 105 -1.02 -9.37 48.76
N THR A 106 -2.18 -8.73 48.64
CA THR A 106 -2.69 -7.70 49.56
C THR A 106 -3.62 -8.23 50.65
N GLY A 107 -3.80 -9.55 50.75
CA GLY A 107 -4.75 -10.20 51.66
C GLY A 107 -6.15 -10.28 51.06
N GLY A 108 -6.69 -11.49 50.96
CA GLY A 108 -7.95 -11.81 50.28
C GLY A 108 -7.81 -13.07 49.41
N TRP A 109 -8.89 -13.56 48.83
CA TRP A 109 -8.88 -14.76 47.98
C TRP A 109 -9.32 -14.43 46.56
N VAL A 110 -8.78 -15.12 45.56
CA VAL A 110 -9.25 -15.03 44.17
C VAL A 110 -10.56 -15.83 44.05
N THR A 111 -11.70 -15.14 43.99
CA THR A 111 -13.04 -15.75 44.11
C THR A 111 -13.82 -15.86 42.79
N ALA A 112 -13.34 -15.29 41.68
CA ALA A 112 -13.92 -15.46 40.36
C ALA A 112 -12.94 -15.03 39.25
N PRO A 113 -12.98 -15.66 38.07
CA PRO A 113 -12.34 -15.11 36.89
C PRO A 113 -13.08 -13.85 36.40
N GLN A 114 -12.34 -12.90 35.84
CA GLN A 114 -12.95 -11.75 35.17
C GLN A 114 -13.69 -12.21 33.91
N ALA A 115 -14.92 -11.71 33.71
CA ALA A 115 -15.79 -12.13 32.59
C ALA A 115 -15.20 -11.88 31.19
N THR A 116 -14.30 -10.89 31.09
CA THR A 116 -13.59 -10.49 29.86
C THR A 116 -12.43 -11.44 29.51
N ILE A 117 -12.07 -12.36 30.41
CA ILE A 117 -10.92 -13.24 30.28
C ILE A 117 -11.40 -14.67 30.07
N GLY A 118 -11.00 -15.26 28.95
CA GLY A 118 -11.37 -16.61 28.56
C GLY A 118 -10.38 -17.67 29.06
N THR A 119 -10.39 -18.83 28.40
CA THR A 119 -9.54 -19.98 28.74
C THR A 119 -8.06 -19.64 28.73
N TYR A 120 -7.34 -20.22 29.68
CA TYR A 120 -5.89 -20.18 29.77
C TYR A 120 -5.31 -21.56 29.43
N TRP A 121 -4.20 -21.63 28.71
CA TRP A 121 -3.47 -22.88 28.55
C TRP A 121 -1.98 -22.68 28.44
N GLN A 122 -1.25 -23.76 28.72
CA GLN A 122 0.20 -23.80 28.64
C GLN A 122 0.62 -25.01 27.82
N THR A 123 1.65 -24.82 27.01
CA THR A 123 2.35 -25.90 26.31
C THR A 123 3.75 -26.00 26.91
N ASN A 124 4.13 -27.21 27.33
CA ASN A 124 5.47 -27.46 27.87
C ASN A 124 6.48 -27.84 26.76
N ALA A 125 7.75 -27.99 27.13
CA ALA A 125 8.83 -28.39 26.23
C ALA A 125 8.64 -29.76 25.54
N SER A 126 7.78 -30.62 26.08
CA SER A 126 7.41 -31.90 25.47
C SER A 126 6.25 -31.76 24.46
N GLY A 127 5.74 -30.55 24.22
CA GLY A 127 4.61 -30.30 23.33
C GLY A 127 3.24 -30.65 23.94
N ILE A 128 3.17 -30.91 25.25
CA ILE A 128 1.90 -31.23 25.92
C ILE A 128 1.18 -29.94 26.28
N THR A 129 -0.01 -29.75 25.69
CA THR A 129 -0.89 -28.61 25.98
C THR A 129 -1.88 -28.95 27.08
N THR A 130 -1.83 -28.19 28.18
CA THR A 130 -2.79 -28.31 29.29
C THR A 130 -3.65 -27.06 29.37
N ARG A 131 -4.97 -27.25 29.29
CA ARG A 131 -5.97 -26.18 29.45
C ARG A 131 -6.38 -26.06 30.92
N TYR A 132 -6.48 -24.84 31.41
CA TYR A 132 -6.90 -24.53 32.77
C TYR A 132 -8.11 -23.60 32.73
N ALA A 133 -9.17 -23.98 33.45
CA ALA A 133 -10.35 -23.14 33.64
C ALA A 133 -10.23 -22.20 34.84
N ASN A 134 -9.24 -22.45 35.72
CA ASN A 134 -9.10 -21.79 37.01
C ASN A 134 -7.81 -20.95 37.13
N ARG A 135 -7.07 -20.77 36.03
CA ARG A 135 -5.81 -20.01 35.98
C ARG A 135 -5.93 -18.86 35.00
N MET A 136 -5.25 -17.76 35.29
CA MET A 136 -5.30 -16.55 34.49
C MET A 136 -3.93 -15.89 34.46
N LEU A 137 -3.50 -15.46 33.27
CA LEU A 137 -2.30 -14.65 33.13
C LEU A 137 -2.50 -13.26 33.77
N ARG A 138 -1.52 -12.76 34.53
CA ARG A 138 -1.49 -11.36 34.92
C ARG A 138 -0.91 -10.53 33.79
N PHE A 139 -1.71 -9.62 33.23
CA PHE A 139 -1.30 -8.70 32.17
C PHE A 139 -2.12 -7.41 32.21
N GLU A 140 -1.70 -6.41 31.45
CA GLU A 140 -2.49 -5.22 31.14
C GLU A 140 -2.41 -4.95 29.64
N LEU A 141 -3.54 -4.77 28.95
CA LEU A 141 -3.51 -4.30 27.57
C LEU A 141 -3.34 -2.78 27.53
N LEU A 142 -2.56 -2.30 26.56
CA LEU A 142 -2.20 -0.90 26.45
C LEU A 142 -3.01 -0.26 25.33
N ALA A 143 -4.06 0.46 25.69
CA ALA A 143 -4.79 1.29 24.74
C ALA A 143 -3.97 2.54 24.36
N VAL A 144 -3.95 2.89 23.08
CA VAL A 144 -3.37 4.15 22.61
C VAL A 144 -4.21 5.32 23.10
N ARG A 145 -3.55 6.36 23.59
CA ARG A 145 -4.15 7.66 23.86
C ARG A 145 -3.37 8.73 23.11
N TYR A 146 -4.01 9.32 22.09
CA TYR A 146 -3.43 10.41 21.33
C TYR A 146 -3.56 11.73 22.10
N THR A 147 -2.49 12.53 22.11
CA THR A 147 -2.46 13.85 22.74
C THR A 147 -2.80 14.98 21.76
N GLU A 148 -2.74 14.70 20.46
CA GLU A 148 -2.99 15.64 19.38
C GLU A 148 -4.07 15.06 18.45
N GLN A 149 -4.91 15.92 17.87
CA GLN A 149 -5.94 15.48 16.92
C GLN A 149 -5.37 15.21 15.52
N ASN A 150 -4.26 15.84 15.16
CA ASN A 150 -3.65 15.68 13.85
C ASN A 150 -2.13 15.71 13.98
N LYS A 151 -1.43 14.92 13.17
CA LYS A 151 0.03 14.97 13.05
C LYS A 151 0.42 14.85 11.58
N THR A 152 1.26 15.78 11.12
CA THR A 152 1.82 15.75 9.76
C THR A 152 3.26 15.29 9.80
N LEU A 153 3.60 14.34 8.92
CA LEU A 153 4.95 13.81 8.76
C LEU A 153 5.35 13.87 7.28
N ILE A 154 6.62 14.20 7.02
CA ILE A 154 7.22 14.00 5.70
C ILE A 154 7.56 12.51 5.57
N ILE A 155 6.87 11.83 4.66
CA ILE A 155 7.06 10.38 4.42
C ILE A 155 8.35 10.13 3.65
N GLY A 156 8.63 11.01 2.69
CA GLY A 156 9.86 10.93 1.91
C GLY A 156 9.91 11.95 0.79
N SER A 157 11.05 11.97 0.12
CA SER A 157 11.33 12.81 -1.03
C SER A 157 12.10 12.03 -2.08
N GLN A 158 11.76 12.20 -3.34
CA GLN A 158 12.38 11.51 -4.47
C GLN A 158 12.73 12.49 -5.57
N ALA A 159 13.96 12.41 -6.09
CA ALA A 159 14.33 13.14 -7.30
C ALA A 159 13.63 12.52 -8.51
N VAL A 160 13.04 13.38 -9.34
CA VAL A 160 12.29 12.99 -10.55
C VAL A 160 12.80 13.75 -11.76
N VAL A 161 12.78 13.11 -12.92
CA VAL A 161 13.25 13.68 -14.19
C VAL A 161 12.14 13.55 -15.22
N ASN A 162 11.80 14.68 -15.85
CA ASN A 162 10.77 14.75 -16.87
C ASN A 162 9.45 14.06 -16.45
N ALA A 163 9.06 14.20 -15.18
CA ALA A 163 7.87 13.57 -14.65
C ALA A 163 6.63 14.27 -15.23
N THR A 164 5.67 13.49 -15.72
CA THR A 164 4.43 13.99 -16.33
C THR A 164 3.19 13.45 -15.63
N SER A 165 3.34 12.33 -14.93
CA SER A 165 2.30 11.68 -14.13
C SER A 165 2.92 11.17 -12.84
N LEU A 166 2.20 11.31 -11.73
CA LEU A 166 2.62 10.90 -10.40
C LEU A 166 1.48 10.17 -9.72
N MET A 167 1.77 9.09 -9.01
CA MET A 167 0.76 8.38 -8.22
C MET A 167 1.40 7.92 -6.91
N VAL A 168 0.76 8.28 -5.80
CA VAL A 168 1.14 7.79 -4.47
C VAL A 168 0.38 6.51 -4.22
N ASN A 169 1.05 5.45 -3.80
CA ASN A 169 0.42 4.25 -3.29
C ASN A 169 0.90 4.00 -1.86
N ALA A 170 -0.02 4.10 -0.91
CA ALA A 170 0.22 3.95 0.51
C ALA A 170 -0.88 3.10 1.14
N GLY A 171 -0.47 2.11 1.93
CA GLY A 171 -1.38 1.38 2.81
C GLY A 171 -1.72 2.22 4.04
N ALA A 172 -2.98 2.19 4.48
CA ALA A 172 -3.41 2.89 5.68
C ALA A 172 -4.58 2.17 6.35
N GLN A 173 -4.60 2.20 7.68
CA GLN A 173 -5.76 1.82 8.48
C GLN A 173 -6.51 3.10 8.86
N GLN A 174 -7.78 3.17 8.44
CA GLN A 174 -8.66 4.30 8.73
C GLN A 174 -9.90 3.78 9.47
N PRO A 175 -9.84 3.67 10.81
CA PRO A 175 -10.85 2.96 11.60
C PRO A 175 -12.21 3.68 11.67
N ALA A 176 -12.26 4.95 11.26
CA ALA A 176 -13.47 5.76 11.20
C ALA A 176 -13.34 6.80 10.08
N SER A 177 -14.46 7.38 9.64
CA SER A 177 -14.49 8.37 8.56
C SER A 177 -13.74 9.68 8.88
N ASP A 178 -13.63 10.01 10.16
CA ASP A 178 -12.90 11.15 10.70
C ASP A 178 -11.46 10.79 11.14
N ALA A 179 -11.17 9.52 11.37
CA ALA A 179 -9.83 8.96 11.60
C ALA A 179 -9.16 8.58 10.26
N ARG A 180 -8.79 9.59 9.47
CA ARG A 180 -8.25 9.40 8.10
C ARG A 180 -6.83 9.93 7.92
N ILE A 181 -6.19 9.51 6.83
CA ILE A 181 -4.92 10.09 6.35
C ILE A 181 -5.19 10.91 5.10
N THR A 182 -4.67 12.13 5.05
CA THR A 182 -4.65 12.96 3.84
C THR A 182 -3.21 13.15 3.39
N TYR A 183 -2.95 13.01 2.08
CA TYR A 183 -1.62 13.17 1.52
C TYR A 183 -1.47 14.47 0.76
N LYS A 184 -0.30 15.07 0.90
CA LYS A 184 0.09 16.28 0.18
C LYS A 184 1.39 16.00 -0.56
N LEU A 185 1.34 16.14 -1.88
CA LEU A 185 2.49 16.01 -2.76
C LEU A 185 2.99 17.40 -3.14
N GLU A 186 4.25 17.68 -2.86
CA GLU A 186 4.91 18.93 -3.21
C GLU A 186 5.97 18.66 -4.27
N LEU A 187 5.99 19.48 -5.32
CA LEU A 187 7.04 19.50 -6.33
C LEU A 187 7.98 20.66 -6.02
N LEU A 188 9.25 20.36 -5.87
CA LEU A 188 10.29 21.31 -5.48
C LEU A 188 11.29 21.47 -6.62
N THR A 189 11.83 22.68 -6.77
CA THR A 189 13.00 22.91 -7.63
C THR A 189 14.22 22.14 -7.10
N GLN A 190 15.28 22.04 -7.90
CA GLN A 190 16.57 21.51 -7.43
C GLN A 190 17.15 22.30 -6.24
N ALA A 191 16.79 23.59 -6.11
CA ALA A 191 17.17 24.43 -4.98
C ALA A 191 16.25 24.30 -3.76
N GLY A 192 15.24 23.41 -3.80
CA GLY A 192 14.34 23.14 -2.68
C GLY A 192 13.16 24.10 -2.51
N ALA A 193 12.91 24.98 -3.48
CA ALA A 193 11.73 25.86 -3.45
C ALA A 193 10.48 25.10 -3.92
N VAL A 194 9.36 25.20 -3.20
CA VAL A 194 8.09 24.57 -3.60
C VAL A 194 7.53 25.29 -4.83
N VAL A 195 7.42 24.56 -5.95
CA VAL A 195 6.86 25.02 -7.22
C VAL A 195 5.36 24.76 -7.26
N ARG A 196 4.93 23.60 -6.76
CA ARG A 196 3.54 23.17 -6.79
C ARG A 196 3.23 22.32 -5.57
N SER A 197 2.01 22.45 -5.08
CA SER A 197 1.45 21.64 -4.01
C SER A 197 0.11 21.10 -4.48
N MET A 198 -0.14 19.82 -4.21
CA MET A 198 -1.40 19.16 -4.56
C MET A 198 -1.80 18.18 -3.46
N ASP A 199 -3.08 18.20 -3.11
CA ASP A 199 -3.67 17.14 -2.29
C ASP A 199 -3.92 15.93 -3.18
N VAL A 200 -3.53 14.76 -2.70
CA VAL A 200 -3.62 13.50 -3.46
C VAL A 200 -4.19 12.40 -2.58
N ASP A 201 -4.89 11.47 -3.20
CA ASP A 201 -5.29 10.22 -2.56
C ASP A 201 -4.39 9.06 -2.99
N SER A 202 -4.31 8.05 -2.13
CA SER A 202 -3.61 6.80 -2.44
C SER A 202 -4.28 6.12 -3.65
N GLY A 203 -3.49 5.74 -4.66
CA GLY A 203 -3.95 5.16 -5.92
C GLY A 203 -4.44 6.18 -6.95
N GLN A 204 -4.52 7.47 -6.61
CA GLN A 204 -4.92 8.50 -7.55
C GLN A 204 -3.73 8.91 -8.42
N THR A 205 -3.88 8.80 -9.74
CA THR A 205 -2.90 9.36 -10.68
C THR A 205 -3.13 10.84 -10.87
N VAL A 206 -2.09 11.64 -10.64
CA VAL A 206 -2.05 13.07 -10.94
C VAL A 206 -1.28 13.30 -12.23
N GLN A 207 -1.93 13.94 -13.19
CA GLN A 207 -1.31 14.40 -14.42
C GLN A 207 -0.82 15.84 -14.24
N LEU A 208 0.45 16.08 -14.56
CA LEU A 208 1.04 17.41 -14.51
C LEU A 208 0.70 18.18 -15.79
N SER A 209 0.47 19.49 -15.65
CA SER A 209 0.24 20.38 -16.78
C SER A 209 1.51 20.56 -17.62
N GLU A 210 2.69 20.46 -16.98
CA GLU A 210 4.00 20.56 -17.61
C GLU A 210 4.94 19.51 -16.98
N PRO A 211 5.95 19.02 -17.72
CA PRO A 211 6.92 18.09 -17.15
C PRO A 211 7.70 18.72 -15.99
N HIS A 212 7.97 17.92 -14.96
CA HIS A 212 8.73 18.36 -13.79
C HIS A 212 10.05 17.60 -13.66
N THR A 213 11.14 18.36 -13.52
CA THR A 213 12.45 17.84 -13.11
C THR A 213 12.87 18.55 -11.83
N GLY A 214 13.10 17.79 -10.77
CA GLY A 214 13.27 18.32 -9.43
C GLY A 214 13.02 17.26 -8.37
N THR A 215 12.45 17.66 -7.23
CA THR A 215 12.15 16.75 -6.13
C THR A 215 10.64 16.68 -5.88
N ALA A 216 10.09 15.47 -5.84
CA ALA A 216 8.74 15.21 -5.36
C ALA A 216 8.80 14.83 -3.87
N ARG A 217 8.16 15.61 -3.00
CA ARG A 217 8.09 15.38 -1.55
C ARG A 217 6.67 15.03 -1.14
N LEU A 218 6.52 13.92 -0.43
CA LEU A 218 5.24 13.44 0.08
C LEU A 218 5.13 13.71 1.58
N SER A 219 4.06 14.36 1.99
CA SER A 219 3.67 14.48 3.40
C SER A 219 2.35 13.76 3.63
N ALA A 220 2.20 13.13 4.80
CA ALA A 220 0.95 12.53 5.25
C ALA A 220 0.51 13.21 6.54
N THR A 221 -0.78 13.56 6.61
CA THR A 221 -1.41 14.07 7.82
C THR A 221 -2.37 13.02 8.35
N MET A 222 -2.03 12.42 9.48
CA MET A 222 -2.87 11.46 10.19
C MET A 222 -3.79 12.19 11.15
N ARG A 223 -5.06 11.79 11.19
CA ARG A 223 -6.08 12.38 12.06
C ARG A 223 -6.62 11.38 13.08
N VAL A 224 -7.00 11.89 14.24
CA VAL A 224 -7.70 11.16 15.30
C VAL A 224 -9.17 11.53 15.23
N GLY A 225 -10.03 10.52 15.13
CA GLY A 225 -11.47 10.69 15.12
C GLY A 225 -12.04 11.00 16.49
N ALA A 226 -13.32 11.39 16.53
CA ALA A 226 -14.04 11.70 17.77
C ALA A 226 -14.17 10.49 18.71
N SER A 227 -14.09 9.26 18.18
CA SER A 227 -14.02 8.02 18.96
C SER A 227 -12.70 7.83 19.72
N GLY A 228 -11.70 8.67 19.47
CA GLY A 228 -10.34 8.52 20.00
C GLY A 228 -9.44 7.58 19.21
N LEU A 229 -9.95 6.96 18.13
CA LEU A 229 -9.17 6.12 17.22
C LEU A 229 -8.41 6.99 16.22
N GLY A 230 -7.15 6.68 15.99
CA GLY A 230 -6.28 7.38 15.04
C GLY A 230 -6.09 6.61 13.74
N ALA A 231 -5.90 7.32 12.63
CA ALA A 231 -5.43 6.70 11.41
C ALA A 231 -3.98 6.21 11.56
N VAL A 232 -3.67 5.02 11.05
CA VAL A 232 -2.31 4.43 11.07
C VAL A 232 -1.82 4.29 9.64
N LEU A 233 -0.63 4.85 9.37
CA LEU A 233 0.06 4.68 8.09
C LEU A 233 0.84 3.36 8.11
N GLU A 234 0.61 2.51 7.13
CA GLU A 234 1.36 1.26 6.98
C GLU A 234 2.73 1.54 6.32
N PRO A 235 3.75 0.72 6.62
CA PRO A 235 5.04 0.82 5.94
C PRO A 235 4.91 0.52 4.44
N GLY A 236 5.90 0.96 3.66
CA GLY A 236 5.98 0.65 2.23
C GLY A 236 5.19 1.61 1.32
N THR A 237 5.11 2.89 1.67
CA THR A 237 4.60 3.91 0.74
C THR A 237 5.50 4.01 -0.49
N VAL A 238 4.91 3.96 -1.69
CA VAL A 238 5.60 4.02 -2.98
C VAL A 238 5.08 5.22 -3.77
N LEU A 239 6.01 5.93 -4.42
CA LEU A 239 5.69 6.94 -5.44
C LEU A 239 5.97 6.34 -6.83
N ALA A 240 4.93 6.18 -7.63
CA ALA A 240 5.07 5.85 -9.04
C ALA A 240 5.22 7.13 -9.87
N VAL A 241 6.21 7.16 -10.74
CA VAL A 241 6.55 8.31 -11.59
C VAL A 241 6.48 7.88 -13.04
N GLY A 242 5.66 8.57 -13.83
CA GLY A 242 5.52 8.35 -15.26
C GLY A 242 6.04 9.55 -16.06
N SER A 243 6.89 9.27 -17.03
CA SER A 243 7.43 10.27 -17.96
C SER A 243 6.93 9.95 -19.37
N LEU A 244 6.22 10.90 -19.98
CA LEU A 244 5.74 10.78 -21.35
C LEU A 244 6.76 11.42 -22.29
N LEU A 245 7.04 10.76 -23.41
CA LEU A 245 7.81 11.35 -24.50
C LEU A 245 6.95 12.34 -25.28
N GLU A 246 7.56 13.41 -25.77
CA GLU A 246 6.88 14.38 -26.64
C GLU A 246 6.53 13.80 -28.02
N SER A 247 7.24 12.74 -28.43
CA SER A 247 7.01 12.04 -29.69
C SER A 247 7.21 10.53 -29.56
N GLY A 248 6.40 9.77 -30.27
CA GLY A 248 6.46 8.31 -30.35
C GLY A 248 6.25 7.85 -31.80
N THR A 249 7.04 6.88 -32.23
CA THR A 249 6.98 6.36 -33.61
C THR A 249 6.57 4.90 -33.61
N TYR A 250 5.55 4.57 -34.39
CA TYR A 250 5.15 3.21 -34.73
C TYR A 250 5.49 2.93 -36.18
N ILE A 251 6.11 1.78 -36.46
CA ILE A 251 6.40 1.32 -37.82
C ILE A 251 5.68 -0.02 -38.02
N THR A 252 4.89 -0.13 -39.07
CA THR A 252 4.20 -1.38 -39.41
C THR A 252 5.20 -2.46 -39.84
N PRO A 253 4.80 -3.74 -39.77
CA PRO A 253 5.42 -4.77 -40.60
C PRO A 253 5.39 -4.38 -42.09
N ALA A 254 6.22 -5.04 -42.89
CA ALA A 254 6.20 -4.89 -44.34
C ALA A 254 4.85 -5.36 -44.92
N ILE A 255 4.27 -4.53 -45.78
CA ILE A 255 3.01 -4.75 -46.47
C ILE A 255 3.36 -5.07 -47.93
N ALA A 256 3.13 -6.33 -48.32
CA ALA A 256 3.34 -6.76 -49.70
C ALA A 256 2.36 -6.05 -50.65
N SER A 257 2.85 -5.68 -51.83
CA SER A 257 2.06 -5.06 -52.89
C SER A 257 2.49 -5.65 -54.23
N SER A 258 1.54 -5.89 -55.13
CA SER A 258 1.83 -6.30 -56.51
C SER A 258 2.13 -5.09 -57.43
N GLY A 259 2.55 -3.96 -56.85
CA GLY A 259 2.43 -2.66 -57.48
C GLY A 259 1.05 -2.04 -57.26
N GLY A 260 0.99 -0.72 -57.38
CA GLY A 260 -0.21 0.09 -57.23
C GLY A 260 0.04 1.49 -57.78
N THR A 261 -0.93 2.37 -57.69
CA THR A 261 -0.73 3.80 -57.94
C THR A 261 -1.26 4.65 -56.79
N ASP A 262 -2.08 4.12 -55.90
CA ASP A 262 -2.75 4.87 -54.85
C ASP A 262 -2.66 4.17 -53.49
N LEU A 263 -1.91 4.78 -52.56
CA LEU A 263 -1.83 4.36 -51.16
C LEU A 263 -2.86 5.15 -50.34
N ARG A 264 -3.74 4.44 -49.65
CA ARG A 264 -4.66 5.01 -48.65
C ARG A 264 -4.35 4.45 -47.27
N VAL A 265 -4.17 5.34 -46.31
CA VAL A 265 -3.93 5.01 -44.90
C VAL A 265 -5.08 5.59 -44.09
N ILE A 266 -5.75 4.74 -43.32
CA ILE A 266 -6.93 5.10 -42.54
C ILE A 266 -6.73 4.64 -41.11
N PHE A 267 -6.97 5.51 -40.14
CA PHE A 267 -6.93 5.13 -38.72
C PHE A 267 -7.92 5.96 -37.92
N GLU A 268 -8.33 5.44 -36.78
CA GLU A 268 -9.14 6.16 -35.79
C GLU A 268 -8.20 6.83 -34.78
N GLY A 269 -8.41 8.12 -34.54
CA GLY A 269 -7.59 8.93 -33.65
C GLY A 269 -8.41 9.71 -32.63
N ASP A 270 -7.92 9.75 -31.39
CA ASP A 270 -8.20 10.83 -30.44
C ASP A 270 -6.99 11.77 -30.51
N ILE A 271 -7.16 12.93 -31.14
CA ILE A 271 -6.10 13.90 -31.41
C ILE A 271 -6.51 15.24 -30.78
N PRO A 272 -6.22 15.45 -29.48
CA PRO A 272 -6.49 16.72 -28.82
C PRO A 272 -5.74 17.87 -29.49
N GLY A 273 -6.28 19.09 -29.39
CA GLY A 273 -5.60 20.30 -29.86
C GLY A 273 -4.20 20.43 -29.25
N GLY A 274 -3.20 20.70 -30.09
CA GLY A 274 -1.79 20.73 -29.68
C GLY A 274 -1.06 19.39 -29.80
N SER A 275 -1.72 18.34 -30.31
CA SER A 275 -1.09 17.07 -30.70
C SER A 275 -1.27 16.80 -32.19
N GLY A 276 -0.51 15.84 -32.74
CA GLY A 276 -0.57 15.50 -34.15
C GLY A 276 -0.08 14.09 -34.46
N VAL A 277 -0.37 13.65 -35.68
CA VAL A 277 0.08 12.38 -36.24
C VAL A 277 0.64 12.64 -37.63
N MET A 278 1.92 12.35 -37.82
CA MET A 278 2.57 12.37 -39.14
C MET A 278 2.57 10.95 -39.71
N VAL A 279 2.13 10.82 -40.97
CA VAL A 279 2.09 9.54 -41.69
C VAL A 279 3.12 9.57 -42.82
N GLU A 280 3.99 8.58 -42.84
CA GLU A 280 5.00 8.40 -43.87
C GLU A 280 5.01 6.96 -44.37
N ALA A 281 5.45 6.76 -45.60
CA ALA A 281 5.64 5.44 -46.20
C ALA A 281 7.09 5.27 -46.65
N GLN A 282 7.66 4.10 -46.39
CA GLN A 282 8.91 3.65 -46.97
C GLN A 282 8.61 2.62 -48.05
N LEU A 283 9.15 2.82 -49.25
CA LEU A 283 8.94 1.95 -50.40
C LEU A 283 10.09 0.93 -50.54
N ASN A 284 9.74 -0.28 -50.96
CA ASN A 284 10.64 -1.42 -51.20
C ASN A 284 11.60 -1.72 -50.03
N ASP A 285 11.16 -1.47 -48.79
CA ASP A 285 11.92 -1.71 -47.55
C ASP A 285 13.32 -1.08 -47.48
N ALA A 286 13.65 -0.15 -48.38
CA ALA A 286 15.00 0.43 -48.51
C ALA A 286 15.00 1.91 -48.94
N GLY A 287 13.84 2.48 -49.30
CA GLY A 287 13.72 3.89 -49.71
C GLY A 287 13.75 4.89 -48.55
N ALA A 288 13.84 6.18 -48.88
CA ALA A 288 13.57 7.26 -47.92
C ALA A 288 12.11 7.22 -47.46
N TRP A 289 11.85 7.71 -46.24
CA TRP A 289 10.49 7.93 -45.76
C TRP A 289 9.85 9.07 -46.53
N VAL A 290 8.67 8.83 -47.10
CA VAL A 290 7.94 9.82 -47.89
C VAL A 290 6.61 10.11 -47.23
N ALA A 291 6.30 11.39 -47.03
CA ALA A 291 5.05 11.82 -46.42
C ALA A 291 3.82 11.33 -47.20
N VAL A 292 2.83 10.80 -46.48
CA VAL A 292 1.49 10.48 -46.95
C VAL A 292 0.56 11.59 -46.44
N PRO A 293 0.24 12.61 -47.26
CA PRO A 293 -0.50 13.77 -46.80
C PRO A 293 -1.91 13.40 -46.34
N TRP A 294 -2.43 14.22 -45.43
CA TRP A 294 -3.81 14.17 -45.00
C TRP A 294 -4.75 14.49 -46.18
N GLU A 295 -5.80 13.70 -46.35
CA GLU A 295 -6.82 13.89 -47.39
C GLU A 295 -8.13 14.40 -46.78
N SER A 296 -8.63 13.73 -45.75
CA SER A 296 -9.88 14.09 -45.10
C SER A 296 -10.01 13.48 -43.71
N SER A 297 -11.05 13.87 -42.98
CA SER A 297 -11.46 13.23 -41.72
C SER A 297 -12.98 13.09 -41.65
N SER A 298 -13.45 12.09 -40.92
CA SER A 298 -14.86 11.99 -40.55
C SER A 298 -15.27 13.12 -39.61
N ALA A 299 -16.59 13.30 -39.43
CA ALA A 299 -17.09 14.08 -38.32
C ALA A 299 -16.67 13.44 -36.98
N GLN A 300 -16.34 14.27 -36.00
CA GLN A 300 -15.96 13.81 -34.66
C GLN A 300 -17.17 13.17 -33.98
N THR A 301 -17.02 11.91 -33.58
CA THR A 301 -18.05 11.17 -32.84
C THR A 301 -17.44 10.68 -31.53
N ALA A 302 -17.96 11.15 -30.40
CA ALA A 302 -17.47 10.79 -29.05
C ALA A 302 -15.94 10.95 -28.85
N GLY A 303 -15.33 12.01 -29.41
CA GLY A 303 -13.89 12.29 -29.23
C GLY A 303 -12.97 11.55 -30.20
N VAL A 304 -13.52 10.71 -31.08
CA VAL A 304 -12.75 9.95 -32.07
C VAL A 304 -13.07 10.49 -33.46
N ILE A 305 -12.02 10.63 -34.27
CA ILE A 305 -12.09 10.95 -35.69
C ILE A 305 -11.45 9.84 -36.51
N GLU A 306 -12.03 9.48 -37.64
CA GLU A 306 -11.36 8.66 -38.65
C GLU A 306 -10.59 9.58 -39.58
N LEU A 307 -9.27 9.38 -39.69
CA LEU A 307 -8.41 10.17 -40.57
C LEU A 307 -8.07 9.36 -41.81
N HIS A 308 -8.16 10.00 -42.97
CA HIS A 308 -7.75 9.46 -44.26
C HIS A 308 -6.52 10.21 -44.75
N HIS A 309 -5.46 9.46 -45.02
CA HIS A 309 -4.23 9.93 -45.64
C HIS A 309 -4.07 9.22 -46.97
N ARG A 310 -3.61 9.95 -47.99
CA ARG A 310 -3.53 9.42 -49.35
C ARG A 310 -2.28 9.87 -50.07
N LYS A 311 -1.68 8.96 -50.83
CA LYS A 311 -0.54 9.27 -51.70
C LYS A 311 -0.65 8.52 -53.02
N GLN A 312 -0.70 9.28 -54.09
CA GLN A 312 -0.72 8.75 -55.46
C GLN A 312 0.71 8.54 -56.00
N ALA A 313 0.79 7.90 -57.16
CA ALA A 313 2.01 7.56 -57.88
C ALA A 313 3.00 6.70 -57.05
N ILE A 314 2.49 5.74 -56.29
CA ILE A 314 3.30 4.80 -55.50
C ILE A 314 3.53 3.51 -56.26
N ASN A 315 4.75 3.28 -56.76
CA ASN A 315 5.12 2.02 -57.39
C ASN A 315 6.15 1.27 -56.53
N ALA A 316 5.69 0.29 -55.77
CA ALA A 316 6.54 -0.52 -54.89
C ALA A 316 5.97 -1.95 -54.76
N GLN A 317 6.86 -2.93 -54.58
CA GLN A 317 6.50 -4.33 -54.34
C GLN A 317 6.31 -4.65 -52.84
N SER A 318 6.79 -3.75 -51.98
CA SER A 318 6.64 -3.80 -50.54
C SER A 318 6.62 -2.38 -50.00
N LEU A 319 5.87 -2.12 -48.91
CA LEU A 319 5.93 -0.85 -48.20
C LEU A 319 5.82 -1.01 -46.68
N ARG A 320 6.33 -0.04 -45.94
CA ARG A 320 6.06 0.13 -44.51
C ARG A 320 5.45 1.49 -44.25
N LEU A 321 4.57 1.57 -43.26
CA LEU A 321 4.04 2.82 -42.77
C LEU A 321 4.70 3.20 -41.46
N ARG A 322 5.00 4.48 -41.32
CA ARG A 322 5.45 5.09 -40.08
C ARG A 322 4.41 6.11 -39.64
N LEU A 323 3.92 5.93 -38.41
CA LEU A 323 3.10 6.91 -37.72
C LEU A 323 3.96 7.52 -36.62
N THR A 324 4.25 8.81 -36.73
CA THR A 324 4.92 9.59 -35.69
C THR A 324 3.88 10.45 -34.99
N LEU A 325 3.57 10.09 -33.74
CA LEU A 325 2.66 10.82 -32.88
C LEU A 325 3.45 11.87 -32.11
N SER A 326 2.98 13.10 -32.08
CA SER A 326 3.57 14.17 -31.27
C SER A 326 2.50 14.81 -30.36
N GLY A 327 2.88 15.18 -29.15
CA GLY A 327 1.93 15.75 -28.20
C GLY A 327 2.62 16.38 -26.99
N THR A 328 1.79 16.78 -26.03
CA THR A 328 2.23 17.37 -24.78
C THR A 328 1.76 16.51 -23.60
N THR A 329 2.15 16.91 -22.39
CA THR A 329 1.65 16.32 -21.15
C THR A 329 0.13 16.28 -21.09
N THR A 330 -0.57 17.29 -21.61
CA THR A 330 -2.03 17.45 -21.57
C THR A 330 -2.72 17.05 -22.88
N ALA A 331 -2.05 17.16 -24.03
CA ALA A 331 -2.55 16.75 -25.33
C ALA A 331 -1.87 15.44 -25.76
N ARG A 332 -2.44 14.30 -25.36
CA ARG A 332 -1.87 12.97 -25.60
C ARG A 332 -2.59 12.28 -26.77
N PRO A 333 -2.00 12.24 -27.99
CA PRO A 333 -2.66 11.62 -29.13
C PRO A 333 -2.73 10.10 -28.95
N LYS A 334 -3.82 9.50 -29.41
CA LYS A 334 -4.00 8.04 -29.44
C LYS A 334 -4.53 7.63 -30.80
N VAL A 335 -3.94 6.59 -31.39
CA VAL A 335 -4.38 6.02 -32.66
C VAL A 335 -4.72 4.54 -32.50
N ARG A 336 -5.73 4.07 -33.22
CA ARG A 336 -6.16 2.67 -33.27
C ARG A 336 -6.75 2.33 -34.63
N ASN A 337 -7.00 1.04 -34.88
CA ASN A 337 -7.63 0.55 -36.11
C ASN A 337 -6.93 1.03 -37.40
N LEU A 338 -5.59 0.99 -37.41
CA LEU A 338 -4.79 1.34 -38.58
C LEU A 338 -5.07 0.35 -39.72
N ARG A 339 -5.42 0.91 -40.88
CA ARG A 339 -5.71 0.23 -42.13
C ARG A 339 -4.90 0.86 -43.24
N ALA A 340 -4.38 0.02 -44.12
CA ALA A 340 -3.65 0.44 -45.31
C ALA A 340 -4.26 -0.28 -46.51
N VAL A 341 -4.58 0.45 -47.56
CA VAL A 341 -5.11 -0.09 -48.82
C VAL A 341 -4.25 0.44 -49.94
N ILE A 342 -3.83 -0.47 -50.83
CA ILE A 342 -3.03 -0.16 -52.02
C ILE A 342 -3.90 -0.53 -53.22
N LEU A 343 -4.17 0.45 -54.08
CA LEU A 343 -4.99 0.32 -55.28
C LEU A 343 -4.16 0.63 -56.53
#